data_AF-A0A662UTT7-F1
#
_entry.id   AF-A0A662UTT7-F1
#
_cell.length_a   1.000
_cell.length_b   1.000
_cell.length_c   1.000
_cell.angle_alpha   90.00
_cell.angle_beta   90.00
_cell.angle_gamma   90.00
#
_symmetry.space_group_name_H-M   'P 1'
#
loop_
_entity.id
_entity.type
_entity.pdbx_description
1 polymer ?
#
loop_
_entity_poly.entity_id
_entity_poly.type
_entity_poly.pdbx_seq_one_letter_code
_entity_poly.pdbx_strand_id
1 'polypeptide(L)'
;MAITEKTLEINVCGELVQHIRSTGYLKAYVYGFSTRKEVFHGLDISINVPRSSLVLGIQFKAPRRMGTIYMFKIGDRARRGCSSYTSSSRNPCINQHYALLNCAVTISITYNVYPPPAYYAFPLIADMVELEASVPDTLSQTVFVRVVDFPLQTFFDCRPHIVRIDKTTRRVRVYSKEFEIQALSFKDLMTDIEKMLKKS
;
A
#
# COMPACT_ATOMS: atom_id res chain seq x y z
N MET A 1 -2.93 -23.93 -2.78
CA MET A 1 -2.70 -23.09 -3.97
C MET A 1 -2.11 -21.76 -3.51
N ALA A 2 -1.05 -21.27 -4.15
CA ALA A 2 -0.47 -19.97 -3.79
C ALA A 2 -1.44 -18.84 -4.18
N ILE A 3 -1.69 -17.92 -3.27
CA ILE A 3 -2.55 -16.77 -3.52
C ILE A 3 -1.81 -15.72 -4.35
N THR A 4 -2.51 -15.01 -5.23
CA THR A 4 -1.93 -13.91 -6.00
C THR A 4 -2.16 -12.58 -5.29
N GLU A 5 -1.25 -11.62 -5.51
CA GLU A 5 -1.42 -10.23 -5.04
C GLU A 5 -2.75 -9.63 -5.52
N LYS A 6 -3.14 -9.94 -6.77
CA LYS A 6 -4.41 -9.47 -7.35
C LYS A 6 -5.63 -10.02 -6.63
N THR A 7 -5.58 -11.27 -6.18
CA THR A 7 -6.66 -11.87 -5.38
C THR A 7 -6.82 -11.11 -4.06
N LEU A 8 -5.72 -10.79 -3.39
CA LEU A 8 -5.75 -10.03 -2.14
C LEU A 8 -6.26 -8.60 -2.36
N GLU A 9 -5.77 -7.92 -3.40
CA GLU A 9 -6.19 -6.57 -3.79
C GLU A 9 -7.72 -6.47 -3.94
N ILE A 10 -8.32 -7.39 -4.71
CA ILE A 10 -9.76 -7.38 -4.99
C ILE A 10 -10.59 -7.57 -3.72
N ASN A 11 -10.23 -8.53 -2.86
CA ASN A 11 -11.00 -8.83 -1.65
C ASN A 11 -10.88 -7.71 -0.63
N VAL A 12 -9.66 -7.25 -0.33
CA VAL A 12 -9.42 -6.16 0.63
C VAL A 12 -10.07 -4.86 0.16
N CYS A 13 -9.96 -4.51 -1.12
CA CYS A 13 -10.60 -3.30 -1.65
C CYS A 13 -12.12 -3.40 -1.67
N GLY A 14 -12.66 -4.59 -1.96
CA GLY A 14 -14.09 -4.85 -1.95
C GLY A 14 -14.70 -4.57 -0.57
N GLU A 15 -14.08 -5.09 0.49
CA GLU A 15 -14.50 -4.79 1.86
C GLU A 15 -14.27 -3.32 2.22
N LEU A 16 -13.11 -2.75 1.89
CA LEU A 16 -12.76 -1.37 2.25
C LEU A 16 -13.75 -0.36 1.66
N VAL A 17 -14.08 -0.49 0.38
CA VAL A 17 -15.05 0.41 -0.27
C VAL A 17 -16.45 0.23 0.28
N GLN A 18 -16.84 -1.00 0.65
CA GLN A 18 -18.12 -1.25 1.32
C GLN A 18 -18.18 -0.54 2.68
N HIS A 19 -17.12 -0.62 3.47
CA HIS A 19 -17.03 0.10 4.74
C HIS A 19 -17.12 1.62 4.55
N ILE A 20 -16.38 2.20 3.60
CA ILE A 20 -16.49 3.63 3.29
C ILE A 20 -17.90 4.02 2.85
N ARG A 21 -18.57 3.18 2.07
CA ARG A 21 -19.97 3.44 1.67
C ARG A 21 -20.92 3.39 2.86
N SER A 22 -20.70 2.47 3.81
CA SER A 22 -21.54 2.36 5.02
C SER A 22 -21.46 3.57 5.94
N THR A 23 -20.42 4.41 5.83
CA THR A 23 -20.30 5.66 6.60
C THR A 23 -20.99 6.87 5.92
N GLY A 24 -21.77 6.63 4.86
CA GLY A 24 -22.56 7.65 4.16
C GLY A 24 -21.97 8.11 2.82
N TYR A 25 -20.74 7.70 2.48
CA TYR A 25 -20.10 8.00 1.20
C TYR A 25 -20.49 6.99 0.11
N LEU A 26 -21.80 6.91 -0.16
CA LEU A 26 -22.44 5.87 -1.00
C LEU A 26 -21.86 5.76 -2.41
N LYS A 27 -21.28 6.84 -2.94
CA LYS A 27 -20.70 6.90 -4.29
C LYS A 27 -19.20 6.61 -4.33
N ALA A 28 -18.57 6.23 -3.22
CA ALA A 28 -17.17 5.85 -3.20
C ALA A 28 -16.91 4.67 -4.15
N TYR A 29 -15.78 4.63 -4.84
CA TYR A 29 -15.47 3.56 -5.79
C TYR A 29 -13.96 3.28 -5.86
N VAL A 30 -13.63 2.03 -6.21
CA VAL A 30 -12.26 1.58 -6.47
C VAL A 30 -11.90 1.88 -7.93
N TYR A 31 -10.74 2.45 -8.14
CA TYR A 31 -10.12 2.67 -9.44
C TYR A 31 -8.84 1.85 -9.54
N GLY A 32 -8.87 0.79 -10.34
CA GLY A 32 -7.69 -0.03 -10.59
C GLY A 32 -6.78 0.62 -11.63
N PHE A 33 -5.48 0.65 -11.35
CA PHE A 33 -4.51 1.12 -12.32
C PHE A 33 -4.11 0.00 -13.29
N SER A 34 -3.78 0.38 -14.53
CA SER A 34 -3.17 -0.56 -15.48
C SER A 34 -1.67 -0.63 -15.22
N THR A 35 -1.02 -1.71 -15.66
CA THR A 35 0.44 -1.88 -15.51
C THR A 35 1.23 -0.71 -16.06
N ARG A 36 0.74 -0.04 -17.13
CA ARG A 36 1.39 1.18 -17.65
C ARG A 36 1.28 2.35 -16.67
N LYS A 37 0.11 2.54 -16.05
CA LYS A 37 -0.10 3.59 -15.07
C LYS A 37 0.68 3.30 -13.77
N GLU A 38 0.71 2.06 -13.30
CA GLU A 38 1.50 1.60 -12.14
C GLU A 38 2.97 2.02 -12.21
N VAL A 39 3.58 1.99 -13.41
CA VAL A 39 4.96 2.44 -13.60
C VAL A 39 5.15 3.93 -13.26
N PHE A 40 4.13 4.76 -13.46
CA PHE A 40 4.21 6.21 -13.25
C PHE A 40 3.87 6.65 -11.82
N HIS A 41 2.92 6.00 -11.16
CA HIS A 41 2.50 6.39 -9.80
C HIS A 41 2.92 5.41 -8.71
N GLY A 42 3.31 4.19 -9.06
CA GLY A 42 3.76 3.18 -8.11
C GLY A 42 2.69 2.61 -7.18
N LEU A 43 1.42 3.01 -7.33
CA LEU A 43 0.20 2.45 -6.71
C LEU A 43 -0.46 1.37 -7.58
N ASP A 44 -1.17 0.41 -6.98
CA ASP A 44 -1.97 -0.59 -7.71
C ASP A 44 -3.41 -0.11 -7.91
N ILE A 45 -3.98 0.57 -6.91
CA ILE A 45 -5.35 1.12 -6.96
C ILE A 45 -5.45 2.48 -6.28
N SER A 46 -6.56 3.16 -6.53
CA SER A 46 -7.06 4.22 -5.65
C SER A 46 -8.53 4.02 -5.27
N ILE A 47 -8.93 4.49 -4.09
CA ILE A 47 -10.33 4.63 -3.71
C ILE A 47 -10.68 6.12 -3.77
N ASN A 48 -11.71 6.44 -4.56
CA ASN A 48 -12.13 7.81 -4.82
C ASN A 48 -13.48 8.04 -4.16
N VAL A 49 -13.63 9.18 -3.49
CA VAL A 49 -14.88 9.59 -2.86
C VAL A 49 -15.38 10.85 -3.56
N PRO A 50 -16.38 10.75 -4.45
CA PRO A 50 -16.92 11.91 -5.15
C PRO A 50 -17.38 13.01 -4.18
N ARG A 51 -17.10 14.26 -4.54
CA ARG A 51 -17.40 15.46 -3.72
C ARG A 51 -16.63 15.54 -2.40
N SER A 52 -15.62 14.70 -2.22
CA SER A 52 -14.57 14.87 -1.22
C SER A 52 -13.23 15.07 -1.93
N SER A 53 -12.28 15.68 -1.24
CA SER A 53 -10.87 15.74 -1.66
C SER A 53 -10.11 14.46 -1.37
N LEU A 54 -10.77 13.41 -0.82
CA LEU A 54 -10.11 12.15 -0.53
C LEU A 54 -9.87 11.30 -1.79
N VAL A 55 -8.59 11.10 -2.08
CA VAL A 55 -8.08 10.05 -2.98
C VAL A 55 -7.16 9.14 -2.17
N LEU A 56 -7.63 7.94 -1.83
CA LEU A 56 -6.85 6.96 -1.08
C LEU A 56 -6.05 6.08 -2.04
N GLY A 57 -4.74 6.25 -2.11
CA GLY A 57 -3.85 5.39 -2.89
C GLY A 57 -3.41 4.16 -2.11
N ILE A 58 -3.45 2.97 -2.73
CA ILE A 58 -2.96 1.74 -2.11
C ILE A 58 -2.00 0.97 -3.04
N GLN A 59 -0.86 0.57 -2.50
CA GLN A 59 0.07 -0.40 -3.09
C GLN A 59 0.01 -1.71 -2.31
N PHE A 60 -0.38 -2.80 -2.94
CA PHE A 60 -0.45 -4.13 -2.35
C PHE A 60 0.88 -4.85 -2.43
N LYS A 61 1.07 -5.76 -1.46
CA LYS A 61 2.11 -6.79 -1.51
C LYS A 61 1.57 -8.13 -1.04
N ALA A 62 1.84 -9.18 -1.82
CA ALA A 62 1.57 -10.55 -1.39
C ALA A 62 2.63 -11.05 -0.39
N PRO A 63 2.23 -11.77 0.68
CA PRO A 63 3.18 -12.31 1.63
C PRO A 63 3.78 -13.65 1.17
N ARG A 64 4.92 -13.97 1.78
CA ARG A 64 5.40 -15.33 1.98
C ARG A 64 5.39 -15.63 3.48
N ARG A 65 4.68 -16.68 3.89
CA ARG A 65 4.59 -17.09 5.30
C ARG A 65 5.77 -17.96 5.72
N MET A 66 6.31 -17.67 6.90
CA MET A 66 7.34 -18.45 7.60
C MET A 66 6.94 -18.58 9.08
N GLY A 67 6.18 -19.62 9.42
CA GLY A 67 5.58 -19.76 10.76
C GLY A 67 4.55 -18.66 11.02
N THR A 68 4.71 -17.92 12.11
CA THR A 68 3.86 -16.76 12.48
C THR A 68 4.26 -15.45 11.79
N ILE A 69 5.37 -15.46 11.04
CA ILE A 69 5.93 -14.28 10.39
C ILE A 69 5.52 -14.26 8.92
N TYR A 70 5.01 -13.11 8.47
CA TYR A 70 4.68 -12.83 7.08
C TYR A 70 5.77 -11.92 6.52
N MET A 71 6.37 -12.34 5.42
CA MET A 71 7.44 -11.62 4.74
C MET A 71 6.94 -11.04 3.44
N PHE A 72 7.17 -9.76 3.23
CA PHE A 72 6.85 -9.04 2.02
C PHE A 72 8.13 -8.49 1.42
N LYS A 73 8.16 -8.41 0.10
CA LYS A 73 9.27 -7.79 -0.62
C LYS A 73 8.76 -6.51 -1.28
N ILE A 74 9.43 -5.41 -0.98
CA ILE A 74 9.21 -4.13 -1.64
C ILE A 74 10.49 -3.77 -2.41
N GLY A 75 10.40 -2.97 -3.46
CA GLY A 75 11.56 -2.41 -4.17
C GLY A 75 12.23 -3.41 -5.10
N ASP A 76 11.53 -4.49 -5.44
CA ASP A 76 12.04 -5.62 -6.19
C ASP A 76 12.05 -5.41 -7.71
N ARG A 77 11.30 -4.41 -8.20
CA ARG A 77 11.22 -4.05 -9.63
C ARG A 77 12.20 -2.96 -10.06
N ALA A 78 13.28 -2.71 -9.31
CA ALA A 78 14.41 -1.96 -9.85
C ALA A 78 15.07 -2.81 -10.96
N ARG A 79 14.97 -2.40 -12.23
CA ARG A 79 15.69 -3.09 -13.32
C ARG A 79 17.20 -3.05 -13.01
N ARG A 80 17.95 -4.11 -13.35
CA ARG A 80 19.42 -4.08 -13.26
C ARG A 80 19.95 -2.87 -14.04
N GLY A 81 20.77 -2.03 -13.39
CA GLY A 81 21.35 -0.81 -14.00
C GLY A 81 20.64 0.50 -13.66
N CYS A 82 19.59 0.47 -12.84
CA CYS A 82 18.89 1.67 -12.39
C CYS A 82 19.57 2.26 -11.16
N SER A 83 20.35 3.32 -11.34
CA SER A 83 20.71 4.19 -10.23
C SER A 83 19.63 5.28 -10.10
N SER A 84 19.36 5.70 -8.87
CA SER A 84 18.43 6.77 -8.52
C SER A 84 18.76 8.13 -9.15
N TYR A 85 19.87 8.24 -9.90
CA TYR A 85 20.42 9.48 -10.44
C TYR A 85 21.05 9.37 -11.84
N THR A 86 20.77 8.34 -12.64
CA THR A 86 21.24 8.29 -14.04
C THR A 86 20.08 8.40 -15.02
N SER A 87 19.71 9.64 -15.33
CA SER A 87 18.95 9.97 -16.54
C SER A 87 19.83 9.76 -17.78
N SER A 88 20.11 8.50 -18.14
CA SER A 88 20.47 8.25 -19.53
C SER A 88 19.21 8.53 -20.36
N SER A 89 19.29 9.52 -21.25
CA SER A 89 18.19 10.13 -22.02
C SER A 89 17.41 9.16 -22.94
N ARG A 90 17.72 7.86 -22.91
CA ARG A 90 17.10 6.83 -23.74
C ARG A 90 16.23 5.83 -22.97
N ASN A 91 16.37 5.71 -21.65
CA ASN A 91 15.54 4.81 -20.82
C ASN A 91 15.58 5.25 -19.35
N PRO A 92 14.73 6.20 -18.92
CA PRO A 92 14.62 6.55 -17.51
C PRO A 92 14.14 5.32 -16.74
N CYS A 93 14.97 4.82 -15.85
CA CYS A 93 14.54 3.78 -14.94
C CYS A 93 13.78 4.41 -13.79
N ILE A 94 12.46 4.43 -13.90
CA ILE A 94 11.59 4.91 -12.84
C ILE A 94 11.56 3.82 -11.77
N ASN A 95 12.22 4.08 -10.64
CA ASN A 95 12.06 3.25 -9.46
C ASN A 95 10.59 3.37 -9.00
N GLN A 96 9.82 2.28 -9.06
CA GLN A 96 8.41 2.24 -8.65
C GLN A 96 8.20 2.80 -7.24
N HIS A 97 9.19 2.63 -6.36
CA HIS A 97 9.18 3.19 -5.01
C HIS A 97 9.25 4.71 -5.02
N TYR A 98 10.15 5.27 -5.83
CA TYR A 98 10.24 6.72 -5.97
C TYR A 98 8.97 7.30 -6.59
N ALA A 99 8.40 6.62 -7.60
CA ALA A 99 7.10 6.97 -8.16
C ALA A 99 5.99 6.97 -7.10
N LEU A 100 5.97 5.96 -6.21
CA LEU A 100 5.03 5.86 -5.11
C LEU A 100 5.18 7.01 -4.10
N LEU A 101 6.40 7.34 -3.69
CA LEU A 101 6.66 8.45 -2.78
C LEU A 101 6.25 9.79 -3.41
N ASN A 102 6.63 10.03 -4.67
CA ASN A 102 6.22 11.22 -5.41
C ASN A 102 4.70 11.31 -5.52
N CYS A 103 4.02 10.21 -5.85
CA CYS A 103 2.57 10.19 -5.94
C CYS A 103 1.92 10.54 -4.59
N ALA A 104 2.41 9.97 -3.49
CA ALA A 104 1.95 10.31 -2.14
C ALA A 104 2.10 11.83 -1.86
N VAL A 105 3.27 12.40 -2.12
CA VAL A 105 3.53 13.83 -1.93
C VAL A 105 2.63 14.69 -2.83
N THR A 106 2.47 14.31 -4.11
CA THR A 106 1.58 15.00 -5.04
C THR A 106 0.14 14.99 -4.55
N ILE A 107 -0.38 13.85 -4.10
CA ILE A 107 -1.75 13.77 -3.54
C ILE A 107 -1.88 14.72 -2.34
N SER A 108 -0.90 14.75 -1.44
CA SER A 108 -0.92 15.65 -0.28
C SER A 108 -1.00 17.12 -0.68
N ILE A 109 -0.17 17.55 -1.64
CA ILE A 109 -0.14 18.94 -2.13
C ILE A 109 -1.43 19.28 -2.90
N THR A 110 -1.83 18.42 -3.85
CA THR A 110 -2.98 18.68 -4.74
C THR A 110 -4.29 18.76 -3.97
N TYR A 111 -4.45 17.92 -2.95
CA TYR A 111 -5.70 17.84 -2.18
C TYR A 111 -5.61 18.52 -0.81
N ASN A 112 -4.48 19.15 -0.49
CA ASN A 112 -4.19 19.76 0.82
C ASN A 112 -4.48 18.81 2.00
N VAL A 113 -4.07 17.55 1.87
CA VAL A 113 -4.27 16.50 2.89
C VAL A 113 -2.93 16.07 3.45
N TYR A 114 -2.75 16.21 4.76
CA TYR A 114 -1.56 15.73 5.46
C TYR A 114 -1.94 14.93 6.71
N PRO A 115 -1.32 13.75 6.95
CA PRO A 115 -0.36 13.06 6.07
C PRO A 115 -0.99 12.56 4.76
N PRO A 116 -0.20 12.27 3.70
CA PRO A 116 -0.73 11.80 2.43
C PRO A 116 -1.53 10.51 2.59
N PRO A 117 -2.72 10.40 1.97
CA PRO A 117 -3.54 9.19 1.99
C PRO A 117 -3.01 8.14 1.00
N ALA A 118 -1.74 7.76 1.12
CA ALA A 118 -1.10 6.73 0.31
C ALA A 118 -0.46 5.68 1.21
N TYR A 119 -0.84 4.42 1.01
CA TYR A 119 -0.50 3.32 1.93
C TYR A 119 0.05 2.12 1.16
N TYR A 120 0.99 1.41 1.78
CA TYR A 120 1.17 0.00 1.52
C TYR A 120 0.10 -0.79 2.26
N ALA A 121 -0.50 -1.78 1.58
CA ALA A 121 -1.33 -2.80 2.19
C ALA A 121 -0.58 -4.14 2.24
N PHE A 122 -0.51 -4.71 3.43
CA PHE A 122 0.15 -5.97 3.73
C PHE A 122 -0.86 -6.98 4.31
N PRO A 123 -1.59 -7.71 3.45
CA PRO A 123 -2.50 -8.76 3.89
C PRO A 123 -1.71 -9.92 4.50
N LEU A 124 -2.05 -10.31 5.72
CA LEU A 124 -1.47 -11.43 6.46
C LEU A 124 -2.19 -12.74 6.10
N ILE A 125 -2.31 -12.98 4.78
CA ILE A 125 -3.00 -14.09 4.13
C ILE A 125 -2.08 -14.65 3.03
N ALA A 126 -1.53 -15.85 3.23
CA ALA A 126 -0.46 -16.40 2.40
C ALA A 126 -0.90 -17.48 1.41
N ASP A 127 -2.08 -18.04 1.57
CA ASP A 127 -2.62 -19.04 0.67
C ASP A 127 -4.16 -18.98 0.64
N MET A 128 -4.74 -19.80 -0.24
CA MET A 128 -6.19 -19.85 -0.40
C MET A 128 -6.93 -20.33 0.84
N VAL A 129 -6.32 -21.20 1.67
CA VAL A 129 -6.96 -21.70 2.90
C VAL A 129 -7.09 -20.57 3.91
N GLU A 130 -6.04 -19.76 4.06
CA GLU A 130 -6.10 -18.56 4.89
C GLU A 130 -7.09 -17.53 4.34
N LEU A 131 -7.21 -17.39 3.01
CA LEU A 131 -8.18 -16.48 2.41
C LEU A 131 -9.62 -16.93 2.71
N GLU A 132 -9.93 -18.20 2.45
CA GLU A 132 -11.26 -18.78 2.71
C GLU A 132 -11.66 -18.66 4.17
N ALA A 133 -10.70 -18.79 5.10
CA ALA A 133 -10.92 -18.59 6.52
C ALA A 133 -11.04 -17.11 6.94
N SER A 134 -10.55 -16.19 6.10
CA SER A 134 -10.52 -14.75 6.42
C SER A 134 -11.70 -13.99 5.82
N VAL A 135 -12.30 -14.43 4.72
CA VAL A 135 -13.45 -13.75 4.10
C VAL A 135 -14.71 -13.92 4.97
N PRO A 136 -15.51 -12.87 5.20
CA PRO A 136 -15.46 -11.51 4.62
C PRO A 136 -14.77 -10.47 5.51
N ASP A 137 -13.78 -10.88 6.30
CA ASP A 137 -13.01 -10.04 7.23
C ASP A 137 -11.52 -9.98 6.83
N THR A 138 -11.23 -9.83 5.54
CA THR A 138 -9.85 -9.69 5.04
C THR A 138 -9.19 -8.40 5.51
N LEU A 139 -9.97 -7.37 5.85
CA LEU A 139 -9.46 -6.13 6.43
C LEU A 139 -8.84 -6.31 7.80
N SER A 140 -9.42 -7.11 8.70
CA SER A 140 -8.80 -7.36 10.01
C SER A 140 -7.46 -8.08 9.88
N GLN A 141 -7.29 -8.87 8.82
CA GLN A 141 -6.05 -9.57 8.48
C GLN A 141 -5.07 -8.70 7.69
N THR A 142 -5.40 -7.44 7.39
CA THR A 142 -4.53 -6.55 6.63
C THR A 142 -3.92 -5.48 7.52
N VAL A 143 -2.63 -5.25 7.32
CA VAL A 143 -1.88 -4.17 7.98
C VAL A 143 -1.55 -3.11 6.95
N PHE A 144 -1.72 -1.84 7.32
CA PHE A 144 -1.45 -0.70 6.45
C PHE A 144 -0.27 0.10 6.98
N VAL A 145 0.57 0.61 6.08
CA VAL A 145 1.67 1.51 6.47
C VAL A 145 1.66 2.68 5.50
N ARG A 146 1.65 3.91 6.02
CA ARG A 146 1.73 5.09 5.14
C ARG A 146 3.06 5.07 4.40
N VAL A 147 3.03 5.44 3.12
CA VAL A 147 4.23 5.51 2.29
C VAL A 147 5.28 6.41 2.94
N VAL A 148 4.88 7.53 3.53
CA VAL A 148 5.79 8.49 4.17
C VAL A 148 6.36 8.05 5.52
N ASP A 149 5.83 6.98 6.13
CA ASP A 149 6.35 6.48 7.40
C ASP A 149 7.58 5.56 7.20
N PHE A 150 7.86 5.17 5.95
CA PHE A 150 9.11 4.50 5.62
C PHE A 150 10.29 5.49 5.57
N PRO A 151 11.47 5.14 6.08
CA PRO A 151 12.68 5.93 5.92
C PRO A 151 12.96 6.21 4.44
N LEU A 152 13.37 7.44 4.13
CA LEU A 152 13.62 7.91 2.77
C LEU A 152 14.57 6.98 1.98
N GLN A 153 15.54 6.36 2.66
CA GLN A 153 16.48 5.42 2.03
C GLN A 153 15.77 4.25 1.35
N THR A 154 14.59 3.83 1.84
CA THR A 154 13.74 2.78 1.26
C THR A 154 13.30 3.09 -0.18
N PHE A 155 13.31 4.37 -0.55
CA PHE A 155 12.89 4.86 -1.87
C PHE A 155 14.08 5.23 -2.77
N PHE A 156 15.20 5.68 -2.17
CA PHE A 156 16.33 6.24 -2.92
C PHE A 156 17.50 5.27 -3.12
N ASP A 157 17.58 4.16 -2.37
CA ASP A 157 18.71 3.22 -2.49
C ASP A 157 18.59 2.24 -3.66
N CYS A 158 17.43 2.21 -4.33
CA CYS A 158 17.10 1.31 -5.44
C CYS A 158 17.34 -0.18 -5.13
N ARG A 159 17.26 -0.57 -3.85
CA ARG A 159 17.41 -1.95 -3.42
C ARG A 159 16.05 -2.55 -3.05
N PRO A 160 15.90 -3.88 -3.15
CA PRO A 160 14.76 -4.54 -2.53
C PRO A 160 14.88 -4.50 -1.01
N HIS A 161 13.76 -4.28 -0.34
CA HIS A 161 13.64 -4.30 1.12
C HIS A 161 12.69 -5.41 1.53
N ILE A 162 12.99 -6.07 2.64
CA ILE A 162 12.14 -7.11 3.21
C ILE A 162 11.36 -6.50 4.36
N VAL A 163 10.03 -6.55 4.28
CA VAL A 163 9.14 -6.18 5.39
C VAL A 163 8.70 -7.47 6.07
N ARG A 164 8.97 -7.61 7.37
CA ARG A 164 8.48 -8.72 8.19
C ARG A 164 7.39 -8.21 9.13
N ILE A 165 6.29 -8.94 9.16
CA ILE A 165 5.17 -8.66 10.03
C ILE A 165 4.88 -9.90 10.85
N ASP A 166 4.96 -9.78 12.17
CA ASP A 166 4.54 -10.84 13.08
C ASP A 166 3.01 -10.76 13.24
N LYS A 167 2.30 -11.87 12.93
CA LYS A 167 0.83 -11.87 12.93
C LYS A 167 0.23 -11.62 14.31
N THR A 168 0.90 -12.04 15.38
CA THR A 168 0.43 -11.96 16.76
C THR A 168 0.57 -10.55 17.30
N THR A 169 1.74 -9.94 17.09
CA THR A 169 2.07 -8.61 17.64
C THR A 169 1.74 -7.48 16.68
N ARG A 170 1.49 -7.78 15.39
CA ARG A 170 1.32 -6.83 14.29
C ARG A 170 2.49 -5.85 14.11
N ARG A 171 3.66 -6.16 14.70
CA ARG A 171 4.87 -5.33 14.57
C ARG A 171 5.46 -5.46 13.17
N VAL A 172 5.80 -4.32 12.58
CA VAL A 172 6.35 -4.23 11.22
C VAL A 172 7.82 -3.85 11.29
N ARG A 173 8.68 -4.74 10.80
CA ARG A 173 10.12 -4.54 10.75
C ARG A 173 10.60 -4.56 9.31
N VAL A 174 11.43 -3.59 8.94
CA VAL A 174 12.01 -3.52 7.59
C VAL A 174 13.49 -3.87 7.67
N TYR A 175 13.90 -4.83 6.84
CA TYR A 175 15.24 -5.41 6.81
C TYR A 175 15.95 -4.98 5.53
N SER A 176 16.68 -3.87 5.65
CA SER A 176 17.72 -3.36 4.73
C SER A 176 18.78 -2.59 5.52
N LYS A 177 18.31 -1.88 6.56
CA LYS A 177 18.91 -1.56 7.85
C LYS A 177 17.79 -1.78 8.86
N GLU A 178 18.00 -2.49 9.97
CA GLU A 178 16.89 -2.89 10.84
C GLU A 178 16.20 -1.67 11.48
N PHE A 179 14.96 -1.39 11.07
CA PHE A 179 14.10 -0.38 11.71
C PHE A 179 12.66 -0.88 11.83
N GLU A 180 11.96 -0.35 12.84
CA GLU A 180 10.56 -0.68 13.14
C GLU A 180 9.67 0.49 12.70
N ILE A 181 8.60 0.19 11.96
CA ILE A 181 7.59 1.18 11.55
C ILE A 181 6.29 0.85 12.27
N GLN A 182 5.58 1.89 12.73
CA GLN A 182 4.23 1.72 13.21
C GLN A 182 3.29 1.41 12.05
N ALA A 183 2.59 0.29 12.17
CA ALA A 183 1.54 -0.10 11.27
C ALA A 183 0.17 0.34 11.77
N LEU A 184 -0.74 0.59 10.84
CA LEU A 184 -2.13 0.88 11.11
C LEU A 184 -2.95 -0.42 11.01
N SER A 185 -3.77 -0.66 12.01
CA SER A 185 -4.88 -1.60 11.88
C SER A 185 -5.95 -1.04 10.94
N PHE A 186 -6.89 -1.88 10.51
CA PHE A 186 -8.07 -1.40 9.78
C PHE A 186 -8.82 -0.29 10.55
N LYS A 187 -8.98 -0.43 11.87
CA LYS A 187 -9.65 0.59 12.70
C LYS A 187 -8.90 1.93 12.68
N ASP A 188 -7.57 1.89 12.74
CA ASP A 188 -6.75 3.10 12.70
C ASP A 188 -6.78 3.74 11.30
N LEU A 189 -6.75 2.92 10.24
CA LEU A 189 -6.92 3.38 8.86
C LEU A 189 -8.27 4.09 8.68
N MET A 190 -9.36 3.51 9.16
CA MET A 190 -10.69 4.13 9.06
C MET A 190 -10.78 5.43 9.85
N THR A 191 -10.15 5.48 11.03
CA THR A 191 -10.08 6.72 11.81
C THR A 191 -9.36 7.82 11.04
N ASP A 192 -8.27 7.49 10.33
CA ASP A 192 -7.56 8.43 9.47
C ASP A 192 -8.42 8.87 8.27
N ILE A 193 -9.07 7.93 7.58
CA ILE A 193 -9.98 8.19 6.45
C ILE A 193 -11.12 9.13 6.88
N GLU A 194 -11.79 8.85 7.99
CA GLU A 194 -12.88 9.68 8.50
C GLU A 194 -12.44 11.10 8.84
N LYS A 195 -11.25 11.27 9.42
CA LYS A 195 -10.67 12.59 9.68
C LYS A 195 -10.43 13.36 8.39
N MET A 196 -9.95 12.69 7.34
CA MET A 196 -9.71 13.32 6.04
C MET A 196 -11.03 13.71 5.36
N LEU A 197 -12.03 12.83 5.42
CA LEU A 197 -13.36 13.08 4.86
C LEU A 197 -14.11 14.21 5.57
N LYS A 198 -13.88 14.44 6.87
CA LYS A 198 -14.46 15.58 7.61
C LYS A 198 -13.78 16.93 7.32
N LYS A 199 -12.57 16.92 6.78
CA LYS A 199 -11.82 18.14 6.42
C LYS A 199 -12.14 18.66 5.02
N SER A 200 -12.76 17.82 4.18
CA SER A 200 -13.20 18.14 2.81
C SER A 200 -14.62 18.67 2.77
#